data_AF-A0A945BEQ0-F1
#
_entry.id   AF-A0A945BEQ0-F1
#
_cell.length_a   1.000
_cell.length_b   1.000
_cell.length_c   1.000
_cell.angle_alpha   90.00
_cell.angle_beta   90.00
_cell.angle_gamma   90.00
#
_symmetry.space_group_name_H-M   'P 1'
#
loop_
_entity.id
_entity.type
_entity.pdbx_description
1 polymer ?
#
loop_
_entity_poly.entity_id
_entity_poly.type
_entity_poly.pdbx_seq_one_letter_code
_entity_poly.pdbx_strand_id
1 'polypeptide(L)' 'ITKDKIEKIYSESSADKMREKEKENKLEGFKDFGKDRDKLKVRNAKIGGFINELSEDDILFCNKEMKLLNSYYNYKI' A
#
# COMPACT_ATOMS: atom_id res chain seq x y z
N ILE A 1 16.77 10.33 18.29
CA ILE A 1 15.57 11.02 17.77
C ILE A 1 14.60 11.19 18.95
N THR A 2 14.00 12.37 19.13
CA THR A 2 13.05 12.62 20.23
C THR A 2 11.66 12.07 19.88
N LYS A 3 10.83 11.77 20.90
CA LYS A 3 9.47 11.27 20.69
C LYS A 3 8.64 12.18 19.77
N ASP A 4 8.69 13.49 20.00
CA ASP A 4 7.99 14.48 19.17
C ASP A 4 8.43 14.44 17.71
N LYS A 5 9.72 14.18 17.45
CA LYS A 5 10.22 14.01 16.07
C LYS A 5 9.68 12.73 15.43
N ILE A 6 9.55 11.63 16.20
CA ILE A 6 8.97 10.37 15.70
C ILE A 6 7.50 10.59 15.35
N GLU A 7 6.73 11.21 16.24
CA GLU A 7 5.31 11.49 16.03
C GLU A 7 5.10 12.41 14.83
N LYS A 8 5.93 13.45 14.69
CA LYS A 8 5.90 14.33 13.53
C LYS A 8 6.14 13.55 12.23
N ILE A 9 7.21 12.76 12.16
CA ILE A 9 7.55 11.95 10.97
C ILE A 9 6.41 10.98 10.64
N TYR A 10 5.88 10.27 11.64
CA TYR A 10 4.76 9.35 11.47
C TYR A 10 3.53 10.07 10.90
N SER A 11 3.19 11.21 11.48
CA SER A 11 2.03 11.99 11.06
C SER A 11 2.19 12.57 9.65
N GLU A 12 3.40 12.97 9.23
CA GLU A 12 3.68 13.56 7.93
C GLU A 12 3.79 12.52 6.80
N SER A 13 4.06 11.28 7.19
CA SER A 13 4.26 10.14 6.28
C SER A 13 3.03 9.23 6.21
N SER A 14 1.87 9.66 6.73
CA SER A 14 0.64 8.89 6.69
C SER A 14 0.11 8.76 5.26
N ALA A 15 -0.53 7.62 4.96
CA ALA A 15 -1.06 7.36 3.63
C ALA A 15 -2.08 8.42 3.18
N ASP A 16 -2.94 8.90 4.09
CA ASP A 16 -3.93 9.93 3.77
C ASP A 16 -3.27 11.25 3.35
N LYS A 17 -2.25 11.72 4.10
CA LYS A 17 -1.52 12.93 3.71
C LYS A 17 -0.78 12.75 2.39
N MET A 18 -0.21 11.58 2.15
CA MET A 18 0.48 11.30 0.90
C MET A 18 -0.50 11.25 -0.29
N ARG A 19 -1.69 10.66 -0.11
CA ARG A 19 -2.75 10.65 -1.11
C ARG A 19 -3.24 12.04 -1.46
N GLU A 20 -3.45 12.90 -0.46
CA GLU A 20 -3.86 14.29 -0.72
C GLU A 20 -2.76 15.07 -1.45
N LYS A 21 -1.49 14.92 -1.03
CA LYS A 21 -0.35 15.51 -1.76
C LYS A 21 -0.27 15.01 -3.20
N GLU A 22 -0.55 13.73 -3.47
CA GLU A 22 -0.60 13.16 -4.82
C GLU A 22 -1.71 13.82 -5.65
N LYS A 23 -2.94 13.89 -5.14
CA LYS A 23 -4.08 14.53 -5.84
C LYS A 23 -3.85 16.01 -6.13
N GLU A 24 -3.10 16.69 -5.27
CA GLU A 24 -2.71 18.09 -5.41
C GLU A 24 -1.44 18.28 -6.27
N ASN A 25 -0.83 17.20 -6.78
CA ASN A 25 0.41 17.21 -7.55
C ASN A 25 1.59 17.87 -6.79
N LYS A 26 1.64 17.71 -5.47
CA LYS A 26 2.68 18.25 -4.57
C LYS A 26 3.83 17.27 -4.30
N LEU A 27 3.84 16.10 -4.95
CA LEU A 27 4.88 15.09 -4.79
C LEU A 27 5.86 15.16 -5.97
N GLU A 28 7.10 15.55 -5.68
CA GLU A 28 8.15 15.61 -6.69
C GLU A 28 8.51 14.20 -7.22
N GLY A 29 8.76 14.09 -8.52
CA GLY A 29 9.08 12.82 -9.18
C GLY A 29 7.88 11.88 -9.43
N PHE A 30 6.67 12.25 -8.98
CA PHE A 30 5.46 11.49 -9.29
C PHE A 30 4.99 11.83 -10.71
N LYS A 31 4.80 10.79 -11.53
CA LYS A 31 4.07 10.93 -12.80
C LYS A 31 2.57 10.94 -12.49
N ASP A 32 1.85 11.93 -13.01
CA ASP A 32 0.40 12.04 -12.89
C ASP A 32 -0.26 11.09 -13.90
N PHE A 33 -1.01 10.11 -13.40
CA PHE A 33 -1.78 9.15 -14.20
C PHE A 33 -3.28 9.45 -14.16
N GLY A 34 -3.70 10.53 -13.49
CA GLY A 34 -5.07 10.91 -13.21
C GLY A 34 -5.41 10.84 -11.72
N LYS A 35 -6.56 11.44 -11.36
CA LYS A 35 -6.99 11.60 -9.95
C LYS A 35 -8.00 10.56 -9.49
N ASP A 36 -8.46 9.69 -10.39
CA ASP A 36 -9.35 8.59 -10.03
C ASP A 36 -8.61 7.61 -9.14
N ARG A 37 -9.34 6.97 -8.23
CA ARG A 37 -8.81 6.03 -7.24
C ARG A 37 -7.78 5.07 -7.84
N ASP A 38 -8.13 4.36 -8.91
CA ASP A 38 -7.28 3.32 -9.51
C ASP A 38 -6.11 3.86 -10.35
N LYS A 39 -6.02 5.19 -10.51
CA LYS A 39 -4.91 5.90 -11.17
C LYS A 39 -3.92 6.49 -10.16
N LEU A 40 -4.29 6.55 -8.87
CA LEU A 40 -3.41 6.99 -7.79
C LEU A 40 -2.43 5.88 -7.39
N LYS A 41 -1.18 6.26 -7.08
CA LYS A 41 -0.22 5.35 -6.44
C LYS A 41 -0.63 5.06 -5.00
N VAL A 42 -1.09 6.08 -4.25
CA VAL A 42 -1.59 5.92 -2.89
C VAL A 42 -3.11 5.69 -2.92
N ARG A 43 -3.51 4.55 -3.47
CA ARG A 43 -4.91 4.22 -3.79
C ARG A 43 -5.84 4.09 -2.56
N ASN A 44 -5.74 2.96 -1.85
CA ASN A 44 -6.60 2.62 -0.70
C ASN A 44 -5.82 2.53 0.62
N ALA A 45 -4.55 2.08 0.57
CA ALA A 45 -3.66 1.93 1.73
C ALA A 45 -4.30 1.16 2.91
N LYS A 46 -4.99 0.05 2.62
CA LYS A 46 -5.69 -0.77 3.61
C LYS A 46 -5.26 -2.24 3.49
N ILE A 47 -5.07 -2.89 4.65
CA ILE A 47 -4.83 -4.33 4.73
C ILE A 47 -6.12 -5.09 4.40
N GLY A 48 -6.01 -6.19 3.65
CA GLY A 48 -7.15 -7.04 3.29
C GLY A 48 -8.02 -6.50 2.16
N GLY A 49 -7.57 -5.47 1.42
CA GLY A 49 -8.31 -4.93 0.27
C GLY A 49 -8.59 -5.99 -0.82
N PHE A 50 -7.68 -6.96 -0.96
CA PHE A 50 -7.79 -8.04 -1.94
C PHE A 50 -9.07 -8.87 -1.82
N ILE A 51 -9.66 -8.97 -0.62
CA ILE A 51 -10.89 -9.74 -0.37
C ILE A 51 -12.07 -9.20 -1.20
N ASN A 52 -12.09 -7.89 -1.45
CA ASN A 52 -13.16 -7.26 -2.23
C ASN A 52 -12.81 -7.09 -3.72
N GLU A 53 -11.58 -7.41 -4.11
CA GLU A 53 -11.05 -7.16 -5.46
C GLU A 53 -10.73 -8.44 -6.22
N LEU A 54 -10.60 -9.57 -5.54
CA LEU A 54 -10.31 -10.88 -6.12
C LEU A 54 -11.47 -11.85 -5.91
N SER A 55 -11.60 -12.80 -6.82
CA SER A 55 -12.53 -13.92 -6.64
C SER A 55 -12.03 -14.87 -5.53
N GLU A 56 -12.95 -15.66 -4.96
CA GLU A 56 -12.58 -16.67 -3.97
C GLU A 56 -11.57 -17.69 -4.53
N ASP A 57 -11.72 -18.07 -5.80
CA ASP A 57 -10.82 -19.00 -6.49
C ASP A 57 -9.40 -18.41 -6.62
N ASP A 58 -9.29 -17.13 -7.01
CA ASP A 58 -8.00 -16.45 -7.10
C ASP A 58 -7.31 -16.34 -5.73
N ILE A 59 -8.08 -16.04 -4.69
CA ILE A 59 -7.59 -15.98 -3.30
C ILE A 59 -7.08 -17.35 -2.88
N LEU A 60 -7.83 -18.41 -3.13
CA LEU A 60 -7.46 -19.78 -2.79
C LEU A 60 -6.19 -20.21 -3.53
N PHE A 61 -6.11 -19.89 -4.83
CA PHE A 61 -4.94 -20.13 -5.65
C PHE A 61 -3.70 -19.44 -5.09
N CYS A 62 -3.75 -18.12 -4.87
CA CYS A 62 -2.62 -17.36 -4.34
C CYS A 62 -2.18 -17.88 -2.97
N ASN A 63 -3.11 -18.22 -2.08
CA ASN A 63 -2.79 -18.79 -0.77
C ASN A 63 -2.09 -20.15 -0.84
N LYS A 64 -2.36 -20.97 -1.87
CA LYS A 64 -1.63 -22.22 -2.11
C LYS A 64 -0.22 -21.93 -2.60
N GLU A 65 -0.06 -21.05 -3.58
CA GLU A 65 1.26 -20.66 -4.12
C GLU A 65 2.17 -20.06 -3.05
N MET A 66 1.62 -19.21 -2.17
CA MET A 66 2.38 -18.62 -1.07
C MET A 66 2.96 -19.65 -0.09
N LYS A 67 2.31 -20.82 0.07
CA LYS A 67 2.82 -21.92 0.92
C LYS A 67 3.96 -22.70 0.26
N LEU A 68 4.11 -22.58 -1.06
CA LEU A 68 5.17 -23.24 -1.83
C LEU A 68 6.43 -22.37 -1.94
N LEU A 69 6.43 -21.16 -1.37
CA LEU A 69 7.59 -20.28 -1.36
C LEU A 69 8.79 -20.97 -0.69
N ASN A 70 9.97 -20.71 -1.25
CA ASN A 70 11.20 -21.35 -0.79
C ASN A 70 11.46 -21.04 0.69
N SER A 71 11.47 -22.11 1.50
CA SER A 71 11.64 -22.05 2.95
C SER A 71 12.97 -21.43 3.39
N TYR A 72 13.98 -21.43 2.51
CA TYR A 72 15.27 -20.77 2.75
C TYR A 72 15.10 -19.29 3.15
N TYR A 73 14.13 -18.58 2.56
CA TYR A 73 13.92 -17.16 2.82
C TYR A 73 13.06 -16.87 4.06
N ASN A 74 12.48 -17.91 4.69
CA ASN A 74 11.74 -17.83 5.95
C ASN A 74 10.67 -16.72 5.98
N TYR A 75 9.89 -16.60 4.88
CA TYR A 75 8.80 -15.63 4.79
C TYR A 75 7.74 -15.89 5.86
N LYS A 76 7.29 -14.83 6.52
CA LYS A 76 6.13 -14.83 7.42
C LYS A 76 4.97 -14.15 6.72
N ILE A 77 3.87 -14.88 6.59
CA ILE A 77 2.62 -14.41 5.98
C ILE A 77 1.71 -13.91 7.10
#